data_AF-A0A0F2QVT0-F1
#
_entry.id   AF-A0A0F2QVT0-F1
#
_cell.length_a   1.000
_cell.length_b   1.000
_cell.length_c   1.000
_cell.angle_alpha   90.00
_cell.angle_beta   90.00
_cell.angle_gamma   90.00
#
_symmetry.space_group_name_H-M   'P 1'
#
loop_
_entity.id
_entity.type
_entity.pdbx_description
1 polymer ?
#
loop_
_entity_poly.entity_id
_entity_poly.type
_entity_poly.pdbx_seq_one_letter_code
_entity_poly.pdbx_strand_id
1 'polypeptide(L)'
;MVLSIAPAHAHKVIVFAWVEGDTIHTESKFSAGKLVQDGKIAVFDPQGNKLLEGVTDDRGRFSFPIPQKSDLKIELQAGMGHGNQWLVRAQEIDDGADSRAPTPKQTPSEAGHTGAAPARPTEASATADCLDAQTVRQIVTLALEKKLAPIEARLVEQRWRFQDIIGGIGYIVGIFGVVAYMKSRK
;
A
#
# COMPACT_ATOMS: atom_id res chain seq x y z
N MET A 1 -30.63 -24.48 12.50
CA MET A 1 -30.51 -23.41 11.49
C MET A 1 -29.11 -22.82 11.63
N VAL A 2 -28.16 -23.28 10.80
CA VAL A 2 -26.78 -22.77 10.81
C VAL A 2 -26.74 -21.54 9.93
N LEU A 3 -26.41 -20.39 10.51
CA LEU A 3 -26.31 -19.11 9.81
C LEU A 3 -24.89 -19.00 9.26
N SER A 4 -24.71 -19.30 7.97
CA SER A 4 -23.45 -19.06 7.26
C SER A 4 -23.23 -17.57 7.07
N ILE A 5 -22.20 -17.03 7.72
CA ILE A 5 -21.73 -15.66 7.55
C ILE A 5 -20.71 -15.69 6.40
N ALA A 6 -21.17 -15.45 5.17
CA ALA A 6 -20.24 -15.24 4.06
C ALA A 6 -19.58 -13.85 4.23
N PRO A 7 -18.25 -13.72 4.01
CA PRO A 7 -17.62 -12.41 4.00
C PRO A 7 -18.23 -11.58 2.86
N ALA A 8 -18.87 -10.47 3.21
CA ALA A 8 -19.31 -9.50 2.22
C ALA A 8 -18.06 -8.86 1.60
N HIS A 9 -17.81 -9.13 0.31
CA HIS A 9 -16.80 -8.41 -0.47
C HIS A 9 -17.29 -6.97 -0.71
N ALA A 10 -17.19 -6.13 0.31
CA ALA A 10 -17.60 -4.74 0.21
C ALA A 10 -16.57 -3.94 -0.61
N HIS A 11 -17.10 -3.15 -1.54
CA HIS A 11 -16.44 -2.32 -2.55
C HIS A 11 -15.48 -1.27 -1.96
N LYS A 12 -14.34 -1.71 -1.44
CA LYS A 12 -13.32 -0.79 -0.92
C LYS A 12 -12.80 0.12 -2.02
N VAL A 13 -12.85 1.44 -1.80
CA VAL A 13 -12.24 2.44 -2.67
C VAL A 13 -10.84 2.78 -2.17
N ILE A 14 -9.94 3.12 -3.09
CA ILE A 14 -8.55 3.44 -2.81
C ILE A 14 -8.27 4.79 -3.46
N VAL A 15 -7.66 5.69 -2.70
CA VAL A 15 -7.09 6.94 -3.19
C VAL A 15 -5.59 6.88 -2.94
N PHE A 16 -4.81 7.26 -3.94
CA PHE A 16 -3.38 7.48 -3.85
C PHE A 16 -3.11 8.95 -4.13
N ALA A 17 -2.14 9.53 -3.44
CA ALA A 17 -1.65 10.86 -3.77
C ALA A 17 -0.12 10.90 -3.72
N TRP A 18 0.46 11.74 -4.57
CA TRP A 18 1.89 12.00 -4.62
C TRP A 18 2.15 13.46 -4.98
N VAL A 19 3.32 13.94 -4.60
CA VAL A 19 3.80 15.28 -4.93
C VAL A 19 4.69 15.18 -6.16
N GLU A 20 4.48 16.06 -7.14
CA GLU A 20 5.35 16.26 -8.29
C GLU A 20 5.56 17.76 -8.48
N GLY A 21 6.77 18.25 -8.16
CA GLY A 21 7.07 19.67 -8.19
C GLY A 21 6.21 20.45 -7.18
N ASP A 22 5.42 21.41 -7.66
CA ASP A 22 4.51 22.24 -6.85
C ASP A 22 3.06 21.72 -6.85
N THR A 23 2.83 20.54 -7.42
CA THR A 23 1.50 20.00 -7.67
C THR A 23 1.33 18.66 -6.95
N ILE A 24 0.17 18.49 -6.32
CA ILE A 24 -0.26 17.21 -5.77
C ILE A 24 -1.17 16.54 -6.79
N HIS A 25 -0.83 15.31 -7.14
CA HIS A 25 -1.63 14.46 -7.99
C HIS A 25 -2.32 13.39 -7.15
N THR A 26 -3.53 13.03 -7.56
CA THR A 26 -4.29 11.94 -6.95
C THR A 26 -4.76 10.96 -8.01
N GLU A 27 -4.85 9.70 -7.64
CA GLU A 27 -5.48 8.65 -8.46
C GLU A 27 -6.40 7.80 -7.58
N SER A 28 -7.63 7.63 -8.03
CA SER A 28 -8.72 7.01 -7.29
C SER A 28 -9.30 5.84 -8.05
N LYS A 29 -9.38 4.68 -7.40
CA LYS A 29 -9.91 3.44 -7.99
C LYS A 29 -10.64 2.58 -6.96
N PHE A 30 -11.63 1.84 -7.43
CA PHE A 30 -12.23 0.75 -6.67
C PHE A 30 -11.26 -0.44 -6.59
N SER A 31 -11.36 -1.24 -5.52
CA SER A 31 -10.51 -2.43 -5.34
C SER A 31 -10.68 -3.47 -6.46
N ALA A 32 -11.81 -3.44 -7.18
CA ALA A 32 -12.06 -4.24 -8.37
C ALA A 32 -11.34 -3.71 -9.65
N GLY A 33 -10.57 -2.63 -9.55
CA GLY A 33 -9.79 -2.05 -10.64
C GLY A 33 -10.50 -0.95 -11.44
N LYS A 34 -11.82 -0.79 -11.30
CA LYS A 34 -12.56 0.30 -11.96
C LYS A 34 -12.11 1.66 -11.40
N LEU A 35 -11.90 2.64 -12.27
CA LEU A 35 -11.55 4.02 -11.88
C LEU A 35 -12.75 4.73 -11.27
N VAL A 36 -12.49 5.63 -10.31
CA VAL A 36 -13.53 6.44 -9.67
C VAL A 36 -13.74 7.69 -10.49
N GLN A 37 -14.78 7.71 -11.31
CA GLN A 37 -15.16 8.89 -12.09
C GLN A 37 -16.14 9.73 -11.27
N ASP A 38 -16.05 11.06 -11.40
CA ASP A 38 -16.90 12.02 -10.69
C ASP A 38 -16.86 11.87 -9.15
N GLY A 39 -15.75 11.36 -8.61
CA GLY A 39 -15.51 11.21 -7.18
C GLY A 39 -15.11 12.54 -6.55
N LYS A 40 -15.72 12.90 -5.42
CA LYS A 40 -15.40 14.15 -4.73
C LYS A 40 -14.11 13.99 -3.95
N ILE A 41 -13.16 14.90 -4.16
CA ILE A 41 -11.93 15.01 -3.40
C ILE A 41 -12.02 16.27 -2.53
N ALA A 42 -11.76 16.15 -1.23
CA ALA A 42 -11.61 17.27 -0.32
C ALA A 42 -10.23 17.21 0.34
N VAL A 43 -9.56 18.35 0.47
CA VAL A 43 -8.24 18.45 1.08
C VAL A 43 -8.34 19.28 2.35
N PHE A 44 -7.76 18.77 3.43
CA PHE A 44 -7.79 19.37 4.74
C PHE A 44 -6.39 19.62 5.28
N ASP A 45 -6.27 20.66 6.10
CA ASP A 45 -5.08 20.91 6.90
C ASP A 45 -5.02 19.99 8.14
N PRO A 46 -3.92 20.02 8.93
CA PRO A 46 -3.80 19.23 10.15
C PRO A 46 -4.82 19.60 11.24
N GLN A 47 -5.38 20.80 11.16
CA GLN A 47 -6.40 21.32 12.08
C GLN A 47 -7.82 20.89 11.67
N GLY A 48 -7.98 20.25 10.49
CA GLY A 48 -9.25 19.79 9.95
C GLY A 48 -10.01 20.84 9.14
N ASN A 49 -9.41 21.99 8.83
CA ASN A 49 -10.02 22.99 7.95
C ASN A 49 -9.90 22.54 6.49
N LYS A 50 -11.00 22.65 5.74
CA LYS A 50 -11.03 22.33 4.31
C LYS A 50 -10.34 23.45 3.52
N LEU A 51 -9.27 23.10 2.81
CA LEU A 51 -8.49 24.02 1.99
C LEU A 51 -9.03 24.11 0.56
N LEU A 52 -9.38 22.97 -0.03
CA LEU A 52 -9.93 22.89 -1.38
C LEU A 52 -10.80 21.65 -1.56
N GLU A 53 -11.61 21.68 -2.62
CA GLU A 53 -12.46 20.58 -3.06
C GLU A 53 -12.41 20.48 -4.58
N GLY A 54 -12.55 19.27 -5.10
CA GLY A 54 -12.56 18.99 -6.52
C GLY A 54 -13.23 17.66 -6.84
N VAL A 55 -13.21 17.30 -8.12
CA VAL A 55 -13.85 16.09 -8.63
C VAL A 55 -12.85 15.35 -9.52
N THR A 56 -12.82 14.02 -9.43
CA THR A 56 -11.96 13.19 -10.26
C THR A 56 -12.45 13.10 -11.70
N ASP A 57 -11.49 13.04 -12.64
CA ASP A 57 -11.75 12.90 -14.07
C ASP A 57 -12.17 11.47 -14.49
N ASP A 58 -12.27 11.23 -15.79
CA ASP A 58 -12.60 9.94 -16.40
C ASP A 58 -11.57 8.84 -16.10
N ARG A 59 -10.35 9.24 -15.74
CA ARG A 59 -9.23 8.37 -15.31
C ARG A 59 -9.11 8.27 -13.79
N GLY A 60 -10.07 8.83 -13.05
CA GLY A 60 -10.07 8.84 -11.60
C GLY A 60 -8.99 9.72 -10.97
N ARG A 61 -8.48 10.69 -11.72
CA ARG A 61 -7.41 11.58 -11.27
C ARG A 61 -7.96 12.96 -10.94
N PHE A 62 -7.30 13.60 -9.98
CA PHE A 62 -7.49 15.00 -9.67
C PHE A 62 -6.14 15.59 -9.28
N SER A 63 -5.82 16.80 -9.72
CA SER A 63 -4.52 17.43 -9.48
C SER A 63 -4.71 18.89 -9.12
N PHE A 64 -3.93 19.37 -8.16
CA PHE A 64 -4.07 20.71 -7.61
C PHE A 64 -2.72 21.23 -7.08
N PRO A 65 -2.48 22.54 -7.11
CA PRO A 65 -1.27 23.13 -6.55
C PRO A 65 -1.22 22.94 -5.03
N ILE A 66 -0.03 22.79 -4.45
CA ILE A 66 0.17 22.63 -3.01
C ILE A 66 -0.32 23.89 -2.28
N PRO A 67 -1.41 23.83 -1.47
CA PRO A 67 -1.99 25.02 -0.85
C PRO A 67 -1.14 25.57 0.30
N GLN A 68 -0.39 24.70 0.97
CA GLN A 68 0.52 25.06 2.06
C GLN A 68 1.52 23.94 2.33
N LYS A 69 2.66 24.30 2.93
CA LYS A 69 3.72 23.36 3.34
C LYS A 69 3.45 22.78 4.73
N SER A 70 2.44 21.92 4.83
CA SER A 70 2.09 21.18 6.04
C SER A 70 1.66 19.77 5.68
N ASP A 71 1.36 18.94 6.69
CA ASP A 71 0.63 17.70 6.43
C ASP A 71 -0.74 18.03 5.81
N LEU A 72 -1.12 17.29 4.78
CA LEU A 72 -2.38 17.47 4.05
C LEU A 72 -3.14 16.16 4.02
N LYS A 73 -4.37 16.18 4.51
CA LYS A 73 -5.27 15.03 4.47
C LYS A 73 -6.20 15.16 3.26
N ILE A 74 -6.11 14.19 2.35
CA ILE A 74 -6.91 14.12 1.13
C ILE A 74 -7.99 13.07 1.36
N GLU A 75 -9.25 13.45 1.33
CA GLU A 75 -10.39 12.55 1.47
C GLU A 75 -11.12 12.40 0.13
N LEU A 76 -11.35 11.15 -0.26
CA LEU A 76 -12.14 10.77 -1.42
C LEU A 76 -13.53 10.30 -0.98
N GLN A 77 -14.57 10.77 -1.67
CA GLN A 77 -15.93 10.26 -1.61
C GLN A 77 -16.39 9.84 -3.01
N ALA A 78 -16.50 8.54 -3.24
CA ALA A 78 -16.87 7.92 -4.51
C ALA A 78 -18.39 7.59 -4.63
N GLY A 79 -19.22 8.02 -3.68
CA GLY A 79 -20.67 7.78 -3.67
C GLY A 79 -21.23 7.54 -2.25
N MET A 80 -22.42 6.92 -2.17
CA MET A 80 -23.20 6.69 -0.93
C MET A 80 -22.44 5.83 0.12
N GLY A 81 -21.49 6.44 0.83
CA GLY A 81 -20.70 5.80 1.88
C GLY A 81 -19.38 5.14 1.42
N HIS A 82 -19.00 5.29 0.16
CA HIS A 82 -17.71 4.79 -0.35
C HIS A 82 -16.68 5.91 -0.27
N GLY A 83 -15.76 5.84 0.69
CA GLY A 83 -14.70 6.82 0.83
C GLY A 83 -13.41 6.24 1.40
N ASN A 84 -12.33 6.95 1.17
CA ASN A 84 -11.00 6.63 1.70
C ASN A 84 -10.17 7.91 1.81
N GLN A 85 -9.05 7.87 2.51
CA GLN A 85 -8.20 9.03 2.74
C GLN A 85 -6.73 8.71 2.51
N TRP A 86 -5.97 9.74 2.15
CA TRP A 86 -4.51 9.72 2.02
C TRP A 86 -3.91 10.89 2.80
N LEU A 87 -2.80 10.64 3.50
CA LEU A 87 -2.04 11.68 4.19
C LEU A 87 -0.77 11.96 3.39
N VAL A 88 -0.66 13.17 2.83
CA VAL A 88 0.59 13.69 2.28
C VAL A 88 1.31 14.40 3.42
N ARG A 89 2.53 13.96 3.74
CA ARG A 89 3.32 14.58 4.80
C ARG A 89 4.03 15.83 4.30
N ALA A 90 4.28 16.79 5.20
CA ALA A 90 5.07 17.99 4.90
C ALA A 90 6.45 17.64 4.33
N GLN A 91 7.07 16.56 4.82
CA GLN A 91 8.35 16.06 4.31
C GLN A 91 8.27 15.67 2.82
N GLU A 92 7.19 15.02 2.39
CA GLU A 92 6.99 14.61 0.99
C GLU A 92 6.74 15.82 0.08
N ILE A 93 6.20 16.91 0.63
CA ILE A 93 6.03 18.19 -0.07
C ILE A 93 7.37 18.89 -0.27
N ASP A 94 8.26 18.84 0.72
CA ASP A 94 9.59 19.44 0.62
C ASP A 94 10.55 18.57 -0.24
N ASP A 95 10.45 17.24 -0.15
CA ASP A 95 11.27 16.28 -0.92
C ASP A 95 10.75 16.07 -2.37
N GLY A 96 9.46 16.32 -2.61
CA GLY A 96 8.78 16.16 -3.91
C GLY A 96 9.20 17.17 -4.97
N ALA A 97 10.00 18.18 -4.58
CA ALA A 97 10.71 19.05 -5.51
C ALA A 97 11.82 18.30 -6.29
N ASP A 98 12.32 17.16 -5.77
CA ASP A 98 13.48 16.45 -6.34
C ASP A 98 13.26 14.95 -6.63
N SER A 99 12.06 14.38 -6.39
CA SER A 99 11.85 12.92 -6.47
C SER A 99 10.85 12.46 -7.54
N ARG A 100 11.41 11.73 -8.52
CA ARG A 100 10.72 10.99 -9.59
C ARG A 100 9.70 9.98 -9.05
N ALA A 101 8.51 10.00 -9.65
CA ALA A 101 7.33 9.17 -9.35
C ALA A 101 7.62 7.72 -8.92
N PRO A 102 6.94 7.19 -7.89
CA PRO A 102 6.94 5.76 -7.61
C PRO A 102 6.13 5.05 -8.70
N THR A 103 6.84 4.42 -9.63
CA THR A 103 6.25 3.53 -10.62
C THR A 103 5.58 2.36 -9.88
N PRO A 104 4.30 2.05 -10.15
CA PRO A 104 3.65 0.86 -9.61
C PRO A 104 4.46 -0.38 -9.98
N LYS A 105 4.86 -1.15 -8.97
CA LYS A 105 5.57 -2.42 -9.11
C LYS A 105 4.65 -3.39 -9.86
N GLN A 106 4.86 -3.50 -11.17
CA GLN A 106 4.27 -4.53 -12.02
C GLN A 106 4.91 -5.87 -11.65
N THR A 107 4.09 -6.86 -11.29
CA THR A 107 4.51 -8.26 -11.29
C THR A 107 4.29 -8.84 -12.70
N PRO A 108 5.23 -9.64 -13.23
CA PRO A 108 5.40 -9.87 -14.67
C PRO A 108 4.34 -10.78 -15.29
N SER A 109 3.94 -10.48 -16.52
CA SER A 109 3.33 -11.43 -17.45
C SER A 109 4.29 -11.64 -18.62
N GLU A 110 4.43 -12.92 -18.97
CA GLU A 110 5.44 -13.52 -19.82
C GLU A 110 5.51 -13.03 -21.27
N ALA A 111 6.67 -13.33 -21.86
CA ALA A 111 7.26 -12.80 -23.06
C ALA A 111 6.59 -13.18 -24.38
N GLY A 112 6.74 -12.27 -25.36
CA GLY A 112 6.63 -12.55 -26.78
C GLY A 112 7.49 -11.59 -27.61
N HIS A 113 8.50 -12.16 -28.28
CA HIS A 113 9.12 -11.70 -29.55
C HIS A 113 10.43 -10.89 -29.53
N THR A 114 11.53 -11.64 -29.57
CA THR A 114 12.63 -11.65 -30.56
C THR A 114 13.01 -10.37 -31.34
N GLY A 115 14.31 -10.03 -31.29
CA GLY A 115 15.03 -9.25 -32.31
C GLY A 115 16.22 -8.47 -31.71
N ALA A 116 17.38 -9.10 -31.54
CA ALA A 116 18.55 -8.96 -32.42
C ALA A 116 19.42 -7.70 -32.19
N ALA A 117 20.64 -7.94 -31.72
CA ALA A 117 21.82 -7.06 -31.58
C ALA A 117 22.33 -6.56 -32.97
N PRO A 118 23.41 -5.74 -33.15
CA PRO A 118 24.53 -5.45 -32.21
C PRO A 118 25.15 -4.03 -32.25
N ALA A 119 26.06 -3.72 -31.29
CA ALA A 119 27.42 -3.19 -31.51
C ALA A 119 27.99 -2.44 -30.29
N ARG A 120 29.26 -2.75 -29.98
CA ARG A 120 30.20 -2.10 -29.04
C ARG A 120 31.36 -1.51 -29.89
N PRO A 121 32.46 -0.94 -29.34
CA PRO A 121 32.74 -0.17 -28.12
C PRO A 121 33.45 1.17 -28.43
N THR A 122 33.58 2.10 -27.48
CA THR A 122 34.77 2.97 -27.37
C THR A 122 34.97 3.38 -25.92
N GLU A 123 36.18 3.15 -25.43
CA GLU A 123 36.70 3.44 -24.10
C GLU A 123 37.44 4.80 -24.06
N ALA A 124 37.84 5.19 -22.84
CA ALA A 124 38.82 6.22 -22.45
C ALA A 124 38.27 7.65 -22.27
N SER A 125 38.58 8.44 -21.23
CA SER A 125 39.44 8.31 -20.03
C SER A 125 39.17 9.53 -19.11
N ALA A 126 39.83 9.55 -17.95
CA ALA A 126 40.21 10.72 -17.13
C ALA A 126 39.41 11.05 -15.84
N THR A 127 39.87 10.42 -14.76
CA THR A 127 40.40 11.03 -13.51
C THR A 127 39.56 12.01 -12.65
N ALA A 128 39.27 11.49 -11.46
CA ALA A 128 39.51 12.06 -10.13
C ALA A 128 38.56 13.14 -9.58
N ASP A 129 37.79 12.66 -8.59
CA ASP A 129 37.69 13.21 -7.22
C ASP A 129 36.33 13.83 -6.84
N CYS A 130 35.47 12.99 -6.26
CA CYS A 130 34.75 13.28 -5.02
C CYS A 130 33.88 12.07 -4.64
N LEU A 131 34.13 11.51 -3.45
CA LEU A 131 33.30 10.54 -2.71
C LEU A 131 32.73 9.38 -3.53
N ASP A 132 33.48 8.29 -3.49
CA ASP A 132 33.15 6.97 -4.00
C ASP A 132 31.66 6.59 -3.81
N ALA A 133 30.92 6.60 -4.92
CA ALA A 133 29.55 6.13 -5.00
C ALA A 133 29.39 4.68 -4.51
N GLN A 134 30.48 3.89 -4.48
CA GLN A 134 30.46 2.56 -3.89
C GLN A 134 30.45 2.60 -2.35
N THR A 135 31.14 3.54 -1.72
CA THR A 135 31.10 3.77 -0.26
C THR A 135 29.72 4.23 0.19
N VAL A 136 29.07 5.14 -0.56
CA VAL A 136 27.66 5.52 -0.30
C VAL A 136 26.73 4.33 -0.46
N ARG A 137 26.90 3.51 -1.51
CA ARG A 137 26.13 2.27 -1.69
C ARG A 137 26.35 1.28 -0.55
N GLN A 138 27.57 1.14 -0.03
CA GLN A 138 27.86 0.26 1.11
C GLN A 138 27.23 0.77 2.41
N ILE A 139 27.31 2.07 2.71
CA ILE A 139 26.66 2.67 3.89
C ILE A 139 25.13 2.55 3.79
N VAL A 140 24.56 2.81 2.61
CA VAL A 140 23.12 2.67 2.36
C VAL A 140 22.68 1.21 2.48
N THR A 141 23.45 0.26 1.97
CA THR A 141 23.14 -1.19 2.09
C THR A 141 23.17 -1.63 3.55
N LEU A 142 24.19 -1.21 4.32
CA LEU A 142 24.31 -1.52 5.75
C LEU A 142 23.22 -0.86 6.61
N ALA A 143 22.80 0.36 6.25
CA ALA A 143 21.71 1.06 6.93
C ALA A 143 20.34 0.44 6.61
N LEU A 144 20.17 -0.09 5.39
CA LEU A 144 18.96 -0.72 4.92
C LEU A 144 18.75 -2.10 5.57
N GLU A 145 19.77 -2.96 5.63
CA GLU A 145 19.68 -4.26 6.34
C GLU A 145 19.31 -4.11 7.82
N LYS A 146 19.89 -3.11 8.50
CA LYS A 146 19.61 -2.84 9.92
C LYS A 146 18.16 -2.39 10.18
N LYS A 147 17.45 -1.91 9.16
CA LYS A 147 16.05 -1.45 9.21
C LYS A 147 15.06 -2.47 8.66
N LEU A 148 15.52 -3.48 7.90
CA LEU A 148 14.69 -4.56 7.36
C LEU A 148 14.50 -5.72 8.34
N ALA A 149 15.52 -6.03 9.16
CA ALA A 149 15.43 -7.05 10.22
C ALA A 149 14.20 -6.91 11.17
N PRO A 150 13.82 -5.71 11.65
CA PRO A 150 12.66 -5.58 12.55
C PRO A 150 11.30 -5.76 11.87
N ILE A 151 11.21 -5.77 10.53
CA ILE A 151 9.93 -5.94 9.80
C ILE A 151 9.62 -7.43 9.60
N GLU A 152 10.62 -8.26 9.33
CA GLU A 152 10.43 -9.73 9.25
C GLU A 152 9.94 -10.31 10.58
N ALA A 153 10.40 -9.77 11.71
CA ALA A 153 9.98 -10.19 13.04
C ALA A 153 8.47 -10.02 13.29
N ARG A 154 7.80 -9.06 12.62
CA ARG A 154 6.36 -8.78 12.82
C ARG A 154 5.43 -9.58 11.89
N LEU A 155 5.96 -10.28 10.89
CA LEU A 155 5.16 -11.12 9.98
C LEU A 155 4.99 -12.57 10.48
N VAL A 156 5.72 -12.98 11.52
CA VAL A 156 5.65 -14.35 12.07
C VAL A 156 4.57 -14.50 13.16
N GLU A 157 3.92 -13.41 13.59
CA GLU A 157 2.96 -13.46 14.71
C GLU A 157 1.53 -13.91 14.37
N GLN A 158 1.21 -14.23 13.12
CA GLN A 158 -0.06 -14.89 12.78
C GLN A 158 0.12 -16.30 12.22
N ARG A 159 0.94 -17.11 12.88
CA ARG A 159 0.85 -18.56 12.72
C ARG A 159 -0.27 -19.07 13.62
N TRP A 160 -1.47 -19.19 13.06
CA TRP A 160 -2.54 -19.99 13.63
C TRP A 160 -1.94 -21.36 13.96
N ARG A 161 -1.71 -21.63 15.24
CA ARG A 161 -1.11 -22.89 15.67
C ARG A 161 -2.21 -23.91 15.50
N PHE A 162 -2.16 -24.73 14.45
CA PHE A 162 -3.14 -25.80 14.19
C PHE A 162 -3.48 -26.64 15.44
N GLN A 163 -2.56 -26.69 16.40
CA GLN A 163 -2.75 -27.25 17.74
C GLN A 163 -3.94 -26.66 18.51
N ASP A 164 -4.25 -25.37 18.38
CA ASP A 164 -5.33 -24.72 19.13
C ASP A 164 -6.70 -25.07 18.53
N ILE A 165 -6.77 -25.27 17.20
CA ILE A 165 -7.98 -25.76 16.51
C ILE A 165 -8.24 -27.22 16.87
N ILE A 166 -7.22 -28.08 16.75
CA ILE A 166 -7.34 -29.51 17.06
C ILE A 166 -7.62 -29.71 18.56
N GLY A 167 -6.97 -28.92 19.43
CA GLY A 167 -7.19 -28.93 20.88
C GLY A 167 -8.61 -28.49 21.25
N GLY A 168 -9.12 -27.42 20.64
CA GLY A 168 -10.48 -26.95 20.84
C GLY A 168 -11.54 -27.98 20.40
N ILE A 169 -11.36 -28.59 19.24
CA ILE A 169 -12.26 -29.66 18.75
C ILE A 169 -12.20 -30.88 19.68
N GLY A 170 -11.01 -31.30 20.09
CA GLY A 170 -10.81 -32.44 21.00
C GLY A 170 -11.45 -32.21 22.37
N TYR A 171 -11.39 -30.99 22.91
CA TYR A 171 -12.02 -30.64 24.20
C TYR A 171 -13.55 -30.74 24.14
N ILE A 172 -14.16 -30.21 23.07
CA ILE A 172 -15.61 -30.27 22.86
C ILE A 172 -16.07 -31.72 22.73
N VAL A 173 -15.42 -32.50 21.84
CA VAL A 173 -15.75 -33.91 21.63
C VAL A 173 -15.51 -34.73 22.89
N GLY A 174 -14.45 -34.44 23.64
CA GLY A 174 -14.10 -35.12 24.89
C GLY A 174 -15.16 -34.96 25.98
N ILE A 175 -15.61 -33.72 26.25
CA ILE A 175 -16.66 -33.48 27.25
C ILE A 175 -17.97 -34.15 26.86
N PHE A 176 -18.39 -34.02 25.59
CA PHE A 176 -19.60 -34.67 25.10
C PHE A 176 -19.49 -36.20 25.18
N GLY A 177 -18.33 -36.78 24.87
CA GLY A 177 -18.07 -38.21 24.99
C GLY A 177 -18.19 -38.71 26.43
N VAL A 178 -17.61 -37.99 27.40
CA VAL A 178 -17.72 -38.33 28.83
C VAL A 178 -19.17 -38.28 29.31
N VAL A 179 -19.91 -37.22 28.95
CA VAL A 179 -21.32 -37.08 29.31
C VAL A 179 -22.17 -38.20 28.68
N ALA A 180 -21.96 -38.51 27.40
CA ALA A 180 -22.67 -39.59 26.72
C ALA A 180 -22.37 -40.95 27.35
N TYR A 181 -21.12 -41.21 27.71
CA TYR A 181 -20.69 -42.45 28.36
C TYR A 181 -21.28 -42.63 29.76
N MET A 182 -21.34 -41.57 30.55
CA MET A 182 -22.02 -41.59 31.86
C MET A 182 -23.53 -41.84 31.70
N LYS A 183 -24.14 -41.27 30.66
CA LYS A 183 -25.56 -41.47 30.36
C LYS A 183 -25.87 -42.87 29.82
N SER A 184 -24.95 -43.51 29.10
CA SER A 184 -25.11 -44.89 28.62
C SER A 184 -24.87 -45.96 29.68
N ARG A 185 -24.34 -45.58 30.86
CA ARG A 185 -24.13 -46.48 32.01
C ARG A 185 -25.21 -46.36 33.10
N LYS A 186 -26.27 -45.57 32.85
CA LYS A 186 -27.53 -45.59 33.61
C LYS A 186 -28.61 -46.23 32.77
#